data_AF-A0AAW6KD82-F1
#
_entry.id   AF-A0AAW6KD82-F1
#
_cell.length_a   1.000
_cell.length_b   1.000
_cell.length_c   1.000
_cell.angle_alpha   90.00
_cell.angle_beta   90.00
_cell.angle_gamma   90.00
#
_symmetry.space_group_name_H-M   'P 1'
#
loop_
_entity.id
_entity.type
_entity.pdbx_description
1 polymer ?
#
loop_
_entity_poly.entity_id
_entity_poly.type
_entity_poly.pdbx_seq_one_letter_code
_entity_poly.pdbx_strand_id
1 'polypeptide(L)'
;MDILRGYVEAVKRNIETMNASDYDGKEEDLRRQQEELERYEQQLKEKSASADRFDQVVDAAVDCAAGDISFSQLEHMYQQEGS
;
A
#
# COMPACT_ATOMS: atom_id res chain seq x y z
N MET A 1 -6.35 -9.93 -5.57
CA MET A 1 -5.31 -9.34 -6.42
C MET A 1 -5.57 -7.84 -6.64
N ASP A 2 -6.80 -7.44 -6.96
CA ASP A 2 -7.17 -6.03 -7.16
C ASP A 2 -6.94 -5.11 -5.95
N ILE A 3 -7.21 -5.60 -4.73
CA ILE A 3 -7.00 -4.82 -3.50
C ILE A 3 -5.51 -4.55 -3.24
N LEU A 4 -4.65 -5.54 -3.45
CA LEU A 4 -3.20 -5.39 -3.23
C LEU A 4 -2.59 -4.43 -4.26
N ARG A 5 -3.01 -4.54 -5.53
CA ARG A 5 -2.59 -3.60 -6.57
C ARG A 5 -3.07 -2.18 -6.26
N GLY A 6 -4.34 -2.02 -5.92
CA GLY A 6 -4.91 -0.72 -5.55
C GLY A 6 -4.20 -0.09 -4.36
N TYR A 7 -3.83 -0.89 -3.36
CA TYR A 7 -3.05 -0.42 -2.22
C TYR A 7 -1.67 0.08 -2.64
N VAL A 8 -0.91 -0.69 -3.43
CA VAL A 8 0.42 -0.27 -3.93
C VAL A 8 0.34 1.03 -4.73
N GLU A 9 -0.67 1.17 -5.59
CA GLU A 9 -0.87 2.40 -6.37
C GLU A 9 -1.22 3.60 -5.47
N ALA A 10 -2.01 3.39 -4.42
CA ALA A 10 -2.31 4.42 -3.43
C ALA A 10 -1.07 4.84 -2.63
N VAL A 11 -0.26 3.88 -2.18
CA VAL A 11 1.01 4.14 -1.47
C VAL A 11 1.96 4.91 -2.37
N LYS A 12 2.09 4.49 -3.63
CA LYS A 12 2.94 5.19 -4.61
C LYS A 12 2.49 6.64 -4.80
N ARG A 13 1.19 6.87 -5.01
CA ARG A 13 0.64 8.23 -5.14
C ARG A 13 0.91 9.07 -3.89
N ASN A 14 0.79 8.48 -2.70
CA ASN A 14 1.07 9.15 -1.44
C ASN A 14 2.54 9.55 -1.31
N ILE A 15 3.47 8.65 -1.63
CA ILE A 15 4.91 8.93 -1.67
C ILE A 15 5.21 10.04 -2.68
N GLU A 16 4.60 10.00 -3.87
CA GLU A 16 4.76 11.04 -4.90
C GLU A 16 4.25 12.40 -4.40
N THR A 17 3.06 12.45 -3.77
CA THR A 17 2.51 13.68 -3.19
C THR A 17 3.36 14.21 -2.04
N MET A 18 3.84 13.34 -1.14
CA MET A 18 4.73 13.73 -0.04
C MET A 18 6.01 14.39 -0.56
N ASN A 19 6.62 13.78 -1.59
CA ASN A 19 7.87 14.26 -2.19
C ASN A 19 7.69 15.41 -3.20
N ALA A 20 6.46 15.70 -3.64
CA ALA A 20 6.20 16.83 -4.51
C ALA A 20 6.54 18.16 -3.83
N SER A 21 6.86 19.18 -4.64
CA SER A 21 6.97 20.56 -4.15
C SER A 21 5.69 20.99 -3.46
N ASP A 22 5.77 21.95 -2.55
CA ASP A 22 4.59 22.45 -1.87
C ASP A 22 3.63 23.13 -2.87
N TYR A 23 2.34 22.79 -2.78
CA TYR A 23 1.29 23.32 -3.65
C TYR A 23 0.00 23.51 -2.87
N ASP A 24 -0.82 24.48 -3.31
CA ASP A 24 -2.11 24.75 -2.69
C ASP A 24 -3.02 23.51 -2.80
N GLY A 25 -3.44 22.97 -1.66
CA GLY A 25 -4.24 21.73 -1.59
C GLY A 25 -3.43 20.45 -1.32
N LYS A 26 -2.09 20.50 -1.25
CA LYS A 26 -1.25 19.33 -0.93
C LYS A 26 -1.66 18.63 0.36
N GLU A 27 -1.94 19.39 1.42
CA GLU A 27 -2.38 18.83 2.70
C GLU A 27 -3.74 18.14 2.61
N GLU A 28 -4.67 18.68 1.81
CA GLU A 28 -5.97 18.03 1.57
C GLU A 28 -5.83 16.75 0.76
N ASP A 29 -4.97 16.74 -0.26
CA ASP A 29 -4.67 15.55 -1.04
C ASP A 29 -4.03 14.47 -0.17
N LEU A 30 -3.03 14.82 0.66
CA LEU A 30 -2.43 13.89 1.62
C LEU A 30 -3.46 13.32 2.58
N ARG A 31 -4.38 14.15 3.09
CA ARG A 31 -5.47 13.66 3.96
C ARG A 31 -6.37 12.66 3.23
N ARG A 32 -6.83 12.98 2.02
CA ARG A 32 -7.70 12.09 1.23
C ARG A 32 -7.01 10.78 0.89
N GLN A 33 -5.72 10.84 0.54
CA GLN A 33 -4.92 9.66 0.26
C GLN A 33 -4.72 8.81 1.52
N GLN A 34 -4.54 9.43 2.69
CA GLN A 34 -4.48 8.70 3.96
C GLN A 34 -5.79 7.94 4.22
N GLU A 35 -6.95 8.58 4.03
CA GLU A 35 -8.26 7.92 4.17
C GLU A 35 -8.44 6.76 3.17
N GLU A 36 -7.88 6.89 1.95
CA GLU A 36 -7.87 5.81 0.95
C GLU A 36 -6.98 4.64 1.38
N LEU A 37 -5.78 4.92 1.90
CA LEU A 37 -4.86 3.92 2.43
C LEU A 37 -5.47 3.14 3.59
N GLU A 38 -6.09 3.81 4.56
CA GLU A 38 -6.76 3.18 5.70
C GLU A 38 -7.86 2.20 5.26
N ARG A 39 -8.60 2.52 4.19
CA ARG A 39 -9.63 1.63 3.63
C ARG A 39 -9.03 0.39 2.98
N TYR A 40 -7.90 0.52 2.31
CA TYR A 40 -7.20 -0.64 1.74
C TYR A 40 -6.58 -1.51 2.84
N GLU A 41 -5.96 -0.90 3.84
CA GLU A 41 -5.39 -1.58 5.00
C GLU A 41 -6.44 -2.39 5.75
N GLN A 42 -7.64 -1.81 5.96
CA GLN A 42 -8.74 -2.53 6.58
C GLN A 42 -9.14 -3.79 5.77
N GLN A 43 -9.29 -3.65 4.44
CA GLN A 43 -9.63 -4.77 3.57
C GLN A 43 -8.53 -5.83 3.50
N LEU A 44 -7.26 -5.42 3.53
CA LEU A 44 -6.11 -6.33 3.58
C LEU A 44 -6.07 -7.06 4.92
N LYS A 45 -6.34 -6.38 6.03
CA LYS A 45 -6.39 -6.97 7.37
C LYS A 45 -7.51 -8.01 7.49
N GLU A 46 -8.70 -7.75 6.95
CA GLU A 46 -9.80 -8.72 6.90
C GLU A 46 -9.47 -9.98 6.08
N LYS A 47 -8.59 -9.84 5.09
CA LYS A 47 -8.12 -10.95 4.24
C LYS A 47 -6.87 -11.65 4.77
N SER A 48 -6.19 -11.04 5.75
CA SER A 48 -4.96 -11.57 6.32
C SER A 48 -5.28 -12.59 7.40
N ALA A 49 -4.55 -13.70 7.40
CA ALA A 49 -4.75 -14.76 8.40
C ALA A 49 -4.25 -14.36 9.81
N SER A 50 -3.35 -13.38 9.90
CA SER A 50 -2.80 -12.86 11.15
C SER A 50 -2.37 -11.40 11.01
N ALA A 51 -2.15 -10.72 12.14
CA ALA A 51 -1.61 -9.37 12.18
C ALA A 51 -0.17 -9.31 11.62
N ASP A 52 0.69 -10.26 11.99
CA ASP A 52 2.07 -10.32 11.48
C ASP A 52 2.14 -10.42 9.95
N ARG A 53 1.18 -11.15 9.34
CA ARG A 53 1.07 -11.24 7.89
C ARG A 53 0.60 -9.94 7.26
N PHE A 54 -0.33 -9.25 7.90
CA PHE A 54 -0.77 -7.94 7.46
C PHE A 54 0.40 -6.95 7.47
N ASP A 55 1.18 -6.90 8.55
CA ASP A 55 2.32 -5.98 8.67
C ASP A 55 3.38 -6.26 7.59
N GLN A 56 3.69 -7.52 7.30
CA GLN A 56 4.61 -7.89 6.21
C GLN A 56 4.11 -7.46 4.82
N VAL A 57 2.80 -7.54 4.59
CA VAL A 57 2.20 -7.13 3.31
C VAL A 57 2.23 -5.61 3.16
N VAL A 58 2.00 -4.88 4.25
CA VAL A 58 2.11 -3.41 4.27
C VAL A 58 3.54 -2.97 3.97
N ASP A 59 4.52 -3.54 4.69
CA ASP A 59 5.95 -3.23 4.51
C ASP A 59 6.40 -3.50 3.06
N ALA A 60 6.10 -4.68 2.53
CA ALA A 60 6.44 -5.04 1.16
C ALA A 60 5.69 -4.19 0.11
N ALA A 61 4.48 -3.69 0.40
CA ALA A 61 3.78 -2.79 -0.49
C ALA A 61 4.45 -1.41 -0.55
N VAL A 62 5.02 -0.93 0.56
CA VAL A 62 5.84 0.29 0.60
C VAL A 62 7.11 0.10 -0.21
N ASP A 63 7.83 -1.01 -0.02
CA ASP A 63 9.02 -1.36 -0.83
C ASP A 63 8.68 -1.43 -2.32
N CYS A 64 7.52 -2.00 -2.67
CA CYS A 64 7.06 -2.09 -4.06
C CYS A 64 6.74 -0.71 -4.64
N ALA A 65 6.16 0.19 -3.84
CA ALA A 65 5.83 1.55 -4.26
C ALA A 65 7.08 2.44 -4.40
N ALA A 66 8.09 2.22 -3.55
CA ALA A 66 9.41 2.86 -3.63
C ALA A 66 10.26 2.33 -4.80
N GLY A 67 9.93 1.14 -5.31
CA GLY A 67 10.63 0.49 -6.41
C GLY A 67 11.77 -0.43 -5.98
N ASP A 68 11.86 -0.74 -4.68
CA ASP A 68 12.85 -1.67 -4.12
C ASP A 68 12.53 -3.13 -4.45
N ILE A 69 11.24 -3.46 -4.57
CA ILE A 69 10.78 -4.76 -5.09
C ILE A 69 9.78 -4.59 -6.23
N SER A 70 9.64 -5.65 -7.04
CA SER A 70 8.61 -5.70 -8.08
C SER A 70 7.26 -6.15 -7.53
N PHE A 71 6.17 -5.73 -8.20
CA PHE A 71 4.82 -6.18 -7.84
C PHE A 71 4.68 -7.70 -7.87
N SER A 72 5.38 -8.40 -8.79
CA SER A 72 5.39 -9.86 -8.84
C SER A 72 6.03 -10.50 -7.60
N GLN A 73 7.05 -9.88 -7.01
CA GLN A 73 7.65 -10.36 -5.75
C GLN A 73 6.67 -10.18 -4.58
N LEU A 74 6.03 -9.01 -4.48
CA LEU A 74 4.99 -8.74 -3.49
C LEU A 74 3.82 -9.73 -3.60
N GLU A 75 3.33 -9.95 -4.83
CA GLU A 75 2.22 -10.86 -5.10
C GLU A 75 2.55 -12.29 -4.70
N HIS A 76 3.78 -12.74 -4.96
CA HIS A 76 4.26 -14.05 -4.57
C HIS A 76 4.34 -14.20 -3.04
N MET A 77 4.82 -13.18 -2.31
CA MET A 77 4.79 -13.16 -0.84
C MET A 77 3.35 -13.23 -0.30
N TYR A 78 2.42 -12.52 -0.94
CA TYR A 78 1.00 -12.53 -0.58
C TYR A 78 0.33 -13.89 -0.84
N GLN A 79 0.73 -14.61 -1.90
CA GLN A 79 0.13 -15.90 -2.28
C GLN A 79 0.75 -17.11 -1.57
N GLN A 80 2.07 -17.12 -1.32
CA GLN A 80 2.78 -18.30 -0.80
C GLN A 80 2.33 -18.76 0.59
N GLU A 81 1.69 -17.90 1.37
CA GLU A 81 1.32 -18.19 2.76
C GLU A 81 -0.18 -18.55 2.93
N GLY A 82 -0.93 -18.66 1.82
CA GLY A 82 -2.35 -19.03 1.79
C GLY A 82 -2.66 -20.50 1.46
N SER A 83 -1.65 -21.40 1.40
CA SER A 83 -1.82 -22.85 1.19
C SER A 83 -1.59 -23.66 2.47
#